data_AF-A0A2B8A671-F1
#
_entry.id   AF-A0A2B8A671-F1
#
_cell.length_a   1.000
_cell.length_b   1.000
_cell.length_c   1.000
_cell.angle_alpha   90.00
_cell.angle_beta   90.00
_cell.angle_gamma   90.00
#
_symmetry.space_group_name_H-M   'P 1'
#
loop_
_entity.id
_entity.type
_entity.pdbx_description
1 polymer ?
#
loop_
_entity_poly.entity_id
_entity_poly.type
_entity_poly.pdbx_seq_one_letter_code
_entity_poly.pdbx_strand_id
1 'polypeptide(L)'
;MRNTGRFIYGVLVEKGKPISKKRPVKRSAKCARGRLNALAAGIRKVKNIPQLIRLFFMINSMPQPSLPDLTGYVPPPALDYCLQLWKEHPFVFKISKKRKTKAGDFVARPHSLPRITVNADLPPMQFLMTYIHEAAHLLVWLQKKRVKPHGAEWQLCYRRLMEPLLKEDIFPEPLLSRMKEHLNKPKASCYTDDELMKIFRQVETPHANPVYVSDLPIGSIFKLQNRWFQKGEVARTRAHCVEVKSKRKYVVSCGALVEEVQLSLF
;
A
#
# COMPACT_ATOMS: atom_id res chain seq x y z
N MET A 1 -19.03 35.88 37.93
CA MET A 1 -18.66 37.28 38.26
C MET A 1 -17.19 37.29 38.67
N ARG A 2 -16.37 38.19 38.07
CA ARG A 2 -15.20 38.93 38.60
C ARG A 2 -14.31 38.21 39.65
N ASN A 3 -12.98 38.19 39.63
CA ASN A 3 -11.94 38.93 38.93
C ASN A 3 -10.59 38.27 39.29
N THR A 4 -9.63 38.31 38.37
CA THR A 4 -8.19 38.59 38.58
C THR A 4 -7.52 38.23 39.93
N GLY A 5 -6.61 37.26 39.88
CA GLY A 5 -5.47 37.16 40.79
C GLY A 5 -4.18 37.42 40.01
N ARG A 6 -3.48 38.51 40.36
CA ARG A 6 -2.21 39.00 39.81
C ARG A 6 -1.16 38.90 40.90
N PHE A 7 -0.03 38.24 40.64
CA PHE A 7 1.26 38.31 41.36
C PHE A 7 2.32 37.96 40.29
N ILE A 8 3.19 38.83 39.75
CA ILE A 8 4.22 39.75 40.27
C ILE A 8 5.31 39.07 41.12
N TYR A 9 6.41 38.70 40.47
CA TYR A 9 7.82 38.99 40.77
C TYR A 9 8.54 38.92 39.40
N GLY A 10 9.37 39.83 38.90
CA GLY A 10 10.12 40.92 39.50
C GLY A 10 11.60 40.75 39.13
N VAL A 11 12.02 41.14 37.91
CA VAL A 11 13.45 41.36 37.58
C VAL A 11 13.55 42.62 36.70
N LEU A 12 14.42 43.52 37.15
CA LEU A 12 14.72 44.84 36.61
C LEU A 12 15.41 44.76 35.24
N VAL A 13 15.02 45.65 34.34
CA VAL A 13 15.56 45.80 32.97
C VAL A 13 16.45 47.05 32.93
N GLU A 14 17.71 46.89 32.49
CA GLU A 14 18.59 48.00 32.12
C GLU A 14 18.12 48.70 30.83
N LYS A 15 18.13 50.04 30.84
CA LYS A 15 17.68 50.91 29.74
C LYS A 15 18.76 51.01 28.64
N GLY A 16 18.59 50.26 27.56
CA GLY A 16 19.31 50.47 26.29
C GLY A 16 18.65 51.53 25.39
N LYS A 17 19.46 52.44 24.83
CA LYS A 17 19.06 53.54 23.92
C LYS A 17 18.26 53.08 22.68
N PRO A 18 17.40 53.95 22.10
CA PRO A 18 16.54 53.57 20.99
C PRO A 18 17.32 53.42 19.68
N ILE A 19 17.26 52.23 19.08
CA ILE A 19 17.75 51.99 17.72
C ILE A 19 16.66 52.42 16.73
N SER A 20 17.05 53.23 15.75
CA SER A 20 16.20 53.77 14.69
C SER A 20 15.40 52.67 13.97
N LYS A 21 14.09 52.86 13.84
CA LYS A 21 13.22 52.02 13.00
C LYS A 21 13.61 52.16 11.53
N LYS A 22 14.39 51.20 10.98
CA LYS A 22 14.45 51.00 9.52
C LYS A 22 13.16 50.33 9.06
N ARG A 23 12.47 50.95 8.10
CA ARG A 23 11.28 50.39 7.42
C ARG A 23 11.60 48.99 6.90
N PRO A 24 10.69 48.01 7.00
CA PRO A 24 10.90 46.71 6.39
C PRO A 24 10.80 46.89 4.86
N VAL A 25 11.92 46.63 4.17
CA VAL A 25 11.92 46.47 2.72
C VAL A 25 11.08 45.23 2.43
N LYS A 26 9.92 45.41 1.78
CA LYS A 26 9.14 44.32 1.20
C LYS A 26 10.00 43.59 0.16
N ARG A 27 10.75 42.57 0.56
CA ARG A 27 11.34 41.61 -0.38
C ARG A 27 10.19 40.80 -0.98
N SER A 28 9.89 41.04 -2.24
CA SER A 28 8.79 40.37 -2.93
C SER A 28 9.03 38.86 -2.96
N ALA A 29 8.05 38.08 -2.48
CA ALA A 29 8.03 36.62 -2.61
C ALA A 29 8.06 36.14 -4.08
N LYS A 30 7.87 37.06 -5.04
CA LYS A 30 8.04 36.84 -6.48
C LYS A 30 9.49 36.52 -6.87
N CYS A 31 10.49 37.08 -6.17
CA CYS A 31 11.91 36.89 -6.53
C CYS A 31 12.44 35.50 -6.12
N ALA A 32 11.98 34.95 -5.00
CA ALA A 32 12.38 33.61 -4.53
C ALA A 32 11.80 32.48 -5.43
N ARG A 33 10.52 32.59 -5.83
CA ARG A 33 9.92 31.68 -6.82
C ARG A 33 10.58 31.79 -8.20
N GLY A 34 10.96 33.00 -8.62
CA GLY A 34 11.71 33.22 -9.86
C GLY A 34 13.07 32.53 -9.86
N ARG A 35 13.81 32.60 -8.75
CA ARG A 35 15.11 31.91 -8.60
C ARG A 35 14.99 30.38 -8.53
N LEU A 36 13.98 29.85 -7.83
CA LEU A 36 13.70 28.41 -7.81
C LEU A 36 13.30 27.87 -9.19
N ASN A 37 12.46 28.61 -9.93
CA ASN A 37 12.08 28.23 -11.30
C ASN A 37 13.25 28.32 -12.28
N ALA A 38 14.14 29.29 -12.13
CA ALA A 38 15.37 29.41 -12.94
C ALA A 38 16.38 28.30 -12.62
N LEU A 39 16.52 27.91 -11.34
CA LEU A 39 17.35 26.78 -10.93
C LEU A 39 16.78 25.45 -11.46
N ALA A 40 15.46 25.26 -11.37
CA ALA A 40 14.74 24.11 -11.93
C ALA A 40 14.83 24.05 -13.46
N ALA A 41 14.97 25.18 -14.16
CA ALA A 41 15.22 25.24 -15.60
C ALA A 41 16.68 24.90 -15.95
N GLY A 42 17.66 25.31 -15.14
CA GLY A 42 19.08 24.97 -15.31
C GLY A 42 19.39 23.48 -15.09
N ILE A 43 18.73 22.87 -14.11
CA ILE A 43 18.80 21.44 -13.78
C ILE A 43 18.31 20.55 -14.93
N ARG A 44 17.37 21.03 -15.77
CA ARG A 44 16.88 20.29 -16.96
C ARG A 44 17.97 20.06 -18.02
N LYS A 45 19.04 20.86 -18.03
CA LYS A 45 20.16 20.73 -18.99
C LYS A 45 21.30 19.83 -18.50
N VAL A 46 21.27 19.35 -17.26
CA VAL A 46 22.36 18.53 -16.69
C VAL A 46 22.06 17.04 -16.93
N LYS A 47 22.80 16.44 -17.86
CA LYS A 47 22.82 14.99 -18.09
C LYS A 47 23.62 14.34 -16.94
N ASN A 48 22.93 13.94 -15.86
CA ASN A 48 23.37 13.07 -14.74
C ASN A 48 23.01 13.57 -13.33
N ILE A 49 21.79 14.09 -13.14
CA ILE A 49 21.27 14.33 -11.79
C ILE A 49 20.68 13.03 -11.23
N PRO A 50 21.12 12.57 -10.03
CA PRO A 50 20.52 11.44 -9.32
C PRO A 50 18.99 11.56 -9.24
N GLN A 51 18.26 10.46 -9.40
CA GLN A 51 16.79 10.48 -9.38
C GLN A 51 16.23 11.12 -8.11
N LEU A 52 16.87 10.86 -6.96
CA LEU A 52 16.54 11.48 -5.68
C LEU A 52 16.58 13.01 -5.73
N ILE A 53 17.59 13.60 -6.39
CA ILE A 53 17.71 15.06 -6.52
C ILE A 53 16.67 15.59 -7.51
N ARG A 54 16.47 14.94 -8.65
CA ARG A 54 15.45 15.33 -9.63
C ARG A 54 14.04 15.24 -9.05
N LEU A 55 13.76 14.20 -8.27
CA LEU A 55 12.49 14.02 -7.60
C LEU A 55 12.34 14.97 -6.41
N PHE A 56 13.37 15.22 -5.63
CA PHE A 56 13.34 16.24 -4.58
C PHE A 56 12.95 17.59 -5.16
N PHE A 57 13.56 18.02 -6.27
CA PHE A 57 13.14 19.25 -6.96
C PHE A 57 11.72 19.15 -7.54
N MET A 58 11.33 18.00 -8.09
CA MET A 58 10.00 17.80 -8.69
C MET A 58 8.87 17.79 -7.64
N ILE A 59 9.04 17.08 -6.52
CA ILE A 59 8.14 17.08 -5.37
C ILE A 59 8.03 18.51 -4.85
N ASN A 60 9.15 19.19 -4.56
CA ASN A 60 9.13 20.56 -4.05
C ASN A 60 8.59 21.61 -5.04
N SER A 61 8.41 21.27 -6.32
CA SER A 61 7.87 22.16 -7.37
C SER A 61 6.43 21.83 -7.77
N MET A 62 5.85 20.74 -7.28
CA MET A 62 4.47 20.32 -7.56
C MET A 62 3.55 20.57 -6.35
N PRO A 63 2.23 20.72 -6.56
CA PRO A 63 1.28 20.67 -5.46
C PRO A 63 1.47 19.34 -4.72
N GLN A 64 1.72 19.42 -3.41
CA GLN A 64 1.92 18.24 -2.58
C GLN A 64 0.65 17.38 -2.59
N PRO A 65 0.76 16.05 -2.70
CA PRO A 65 -0.39 15.19 -2.49
C PRO A 65 -0.91 15.40 -1.06
N SER A 66 -2.22 15.28 -0.84
CA SER A 66 -2.78 15.30 0.50
C SER A 66 -2.40 14.03 1.26
N LEU A 67 -2.23 14.13 2.58
CA LEU A 67 -2.04 12.97 3.44
C LEU A 67 -3.17 11.96 3.20
N PRO A 68 -2.87 10.67 2.98
CA PRO A 68 -3.90 9.67 2.80
C PRO A 68 -4.64 9.43 4.12
N ASP A 69 -5.96 9.26 4.03
CA ASP A 69 -6.74 8.68 5.12
C ASP A 69 -6.70 7.15 4.99
N LEU A 70 -6.02 6.52 5.94
CA LEU A 70 -5.89 5.07 6.05
C LEU A 70 -6.68 4.51 7.23
N THR A 71 -7.44 5.37 7.93
CA THR A 71 -8.22 4.99 9.10
C THR A 71 -9.26 3.93 8.72
N GLY A 72 -9.26 2.81 9.43
CA GLY A 72 -10.15 1.68 9.14
C GLY A 72 -9.73 0.79 7.95
N TYR A 73 -8.69 1.17 7.19
CA TYR A 73 -8.15 0.36 6.09
C TYR A 73 -6.93 -0.47 6.50
N VAL A 74 -6.24 -0.11 7.57
CA VAL A 74 -5.11 -0.88 8.14
C VAL A 74 -5.38 -1.18 9.61
N PRO A 75 -4.73 -2.19 10.21
CA PRO A 75 -4.77 -2.40 11.65
C PRO A 75 -4.37 -1.11 12.39
N PRO A 76 -5.07 -0.70 13.46
CA PRO A 76 -4.76 0.54 14.17
C PRO A 76 -3.27 0.69 14.57
N PRO A 77 -2.58 -0.34 15.08
CA PRO A 77 -1.16 -0.23 15.45
C PRO A 77 -0.21 0.00 14.26
N ALA A 78 -0.66 -0.23 13.03
CA ALA A 78 0.14 -0.04 11.81
C ALA A 78 -0.06 1.35 11.16
N LEU A 79 -1.05 2.13 11.62
CA LEU A 79 -1.47 3.38 10.98
C LEU A 79 -0.32 4.40 10.94
N ASP A 80 0.30 4.66 12.08
CA ASP A 80 1.36 5.67 12.20
C ASP A 80 2.57 5.33 11.31
N TYR A 81 2.95 4.05 11.26
CA TYR A 81 4.02 3.59 10.38
C TYR A 81 3.70 3.85 8.91
N CYS A 82 2.47 3.56 8.47
CA CYS A 82 2.05 3.79 7.09
C CYS A 82 2.05 5.28 6.72
N LEU A 83 1.58 6.14 7.65
CA LEU A 83 1.56 7.59 7.47
C LEU A 83 2.97 8.18 7.49
N GLN A 84 3.86 7.66 8.34
CA GLN A 84 5.27 8.06 8.37
C GLN A 84 5.98 7.70 7.07
N LEU A 85 5.79 6.48 6.57
CA LEU A 85 6.35 6.04 5.29
C LEU A 85 5.92 6.97 4.14
N TRP A 86 4.65 7.40 4.14
CA TRP A 86 4.14 8.37 3.17
C TRP A 86 4.77 9.76 3.34
N LYS A 87 4.95 10.24 4.59
CA LYS A 87 5.57 11.54 4.86
C LYS A 87 7.03 11.60 4.40
N GLU A 88 7.76 10.51 4.57
CA GLU A 88 9.17 10.37 4.13
C GLU A 88 9.26 10.28 2.60
N HIS A 89 8.27 9.66 1.95
CA HIS A 89 8.25 9.46 0.51
C HIS A 89 6.87 9.80 -0.09
N PRO A 90 6.54 11.08 -0.29
CA PRO A 90 5.20 11.48 -0.72
C PRO A 90 4.83 10.94 -2.12
N PHE A 91 3.61 10.39 -2.22
CA PHE A 91 3.00 9.93 -3.47
C PHE A 91 1.50 10.21 -3.50
N VAL A 92 0.91 10.21 -4.70
CA VAL A 92 -0.54 10.26 -4.84
C VAL A 92 -1.12 8.91 -4.43
N PHE A 93 -1.84 8.86 -3.31
CA PHE A 93 -2.53 7.64 -2.89
C PHE A 93 -4.01 7.68 -3.28
N LYS A 94 -4.55 6.55 -3.73
CA LYS A 94 -5.98 6.42 -3.99
C LYS A 94 -6.51 5.04 -3.60
N ILE A 95 -7.46 5.04 -2.68
CA ILE A 95 -8.33 3.88 -2.44
C ILE A 95 -9.26 3.74 -3.64
N SER A 96 -9.30 2.54 -4.20
CA SER A 96 -9.94 2.29 -5.49
C SER A 96 -11.02 1.22 -5.38
N LYS A 97 -12.00 1.27 -6.28
CA LYS A 97 -13.02 0.22 -6.38
C LYS A 97 -12.36 -1.14 -6.62
N LYS A 98 -12.98 -2.21 -6.11
CA LYS A 98 -12.56 -3.60 -6.30
C LYS A 98 -12.19 -3.89 -7.76
N ARG A 99 -10.96 -4.37 -7.96
CA ARG A 99 -10.50 -4.93 -9.24
C ARG A 99 -10.20 -6.41 -9.06
N LYS A 100 -10.65 -7.24 -10.00
CA LYS A 100 -10.40 -8.69 -9.97
C LYS A 100 -8.95 -9.07 -10.31
N THR A 101 -8.26 -8.24 -11.09
CA THR A 101 -6.93 -8.57 -11.65
C THR A 101 -5.75 -8.12 -10.79
N LYS A 102 -5.96 -7.22 -9.84
CA LYS A 102 -4.91 -6.69 -8.96
C LYS A 102 -5.50 -6.14 -7.66
N ALA A 103 -4.80 -6.36 -6.55
CA ALA A 103 -5.14 -5.81 -5.24
C ALA A 103 -4.60 -4.38 -5.06
N GLY A 104 -3.39 -4.14 -5.55
CA GLY A 104 -2.70 -2.85 -5.56
C GLY A 104 -2.14 -2.51 -6.93
N ASP A 105 -1.63 -1.29 -7.09
CA ASP A 105 -0.89 -0.87 -8.27
C ASP A 105 0.01 0.33 -7.98
N PHE A 106 1.29 0.22 -8.29
CA PHE A 106 2.24 1.32 -8.34
C PHE A 106 2.45 1.80 -9.78
N VAL A 107 2.34 3.11 -10.00
CA VAL A 107 2.60 3.73 -11.30
C VAL A 107 3.49 4.96 -11.13
N ALA A 108 4.63 4.95 -11.81
CA ALA A 108 5.47 6.13 -11.97
C ALA A 108 5.61 6.50 -13.44
N ARG A 109 5.44 7.79 -13.75
CA ARG A 109 5.67 8.35 -15.09
C ARG A 109 6.72 9.45 -15.01
N PRO A 110 7.47 9.70 -16.10
CA PRO A 110 8.32 10.88 -16.16
C PRO A 110 7.48 12.14 -15.90
N HIS A 111 7.98 13.04 -15.05
CA HIS A 111 7.36 14.34 -14.79
C HIS A 111 5.98 14.32 -14.12
N SER A 112 5.59 13.21 -13.48
CA SER A 112 4.43 13.17 -12.59
C SER A 112 4.81 12.63 -11.22
N LEU A 113 4.08 13.02 -10.18
CA LEU A 113 4.20 12.34 -8.91
C LEU A 113 3.88 10.84 -9.08
N PRO A 114 4.62 9.95 -8.42
CA PRO A 114 4.26 8.54 -8.35
C PRO A 114 2.87 8.36 -7.74
N ARG A 115 2.18 7.30 -8.15
CA ARG A 115 0.84 6.97 -7.67
C ARG A 115 0.78 5.54 -7.18
N ILE A 116 0.18 5.35 -6.02
CA ILE A 116 -0.16 4.04 -5.47
C ILE A 116 -1.68 3.95 -5.34
N THR A 117 -2.24 2.81 -5.71
CA THR A 117 -3.66 2.50 -5.44
C THR A 117 -3.80 1.15 -4.76
N VAL A 118 -4.80 1.03 -3.90
CA VAL A 118 -5.17 -0.22 -3.23
C VAL A 118 -6.69 -0.39 -3.34
N ASN A 119 -7.16 -1.63 -3.48
CA ASN A 119 -8.59 -1.92 -3.53
C ASN A 119 -9.24 -1.70 -2.15
N ALA A 120 -10.41 -1.06 -2.13
CA ALA A 120 -11.14 -0.69 -0.92
C ALA A 120 -11.76 -1.88 -0.16
N ASP A 121 -11.95 -3.02 -0.84
CA ASP A 121 -12.63 -4.20 -0.30
C ASP A 121 -11.67 -5.21 0.35
N LEU A 122 -10.39 -4.85 0.47
CA LEU A 122 -9.42 -5.70 1.16
C LEU A 122 -9.62 -5.61 2.68
N PRO A 123 -9.62 -6.75 3.39
CA PRO A 123 -9.51 -6.78 4.83
C PRO A 123 -8.25 -6.03 5.33
N PRO A 124 -8.23 -5.51 6.57
CA PRO A 124 -7.18 -4.58 7.02
C PRO A 124 -5.74 -5.09 6.91
N MET A 125 -5.47 -6.36 7.25
CA MET A 125 -4.10 -6.88 7.19
C MET A 125 -3.68 -7.16 5.75
N GLN A 126 -4.60 -7.61 4.88
CA GLN A 126 -4.35 -7.73 3.44
C GLN A 126 -4.14 -6.37 2.76
N PHE A 127 -4.89 -5.35 3.17
CA PHE A 127 -4.71 -3.97 2.70
C PHE A 127 -3.33 -3.45 3.11
N LEU A 128 -2.95 -3.62 4.39
CA LEU A 128 -1.62 -3.24 4.89
C LEU A 128 -0.50 -3.90 4.07
N MET A 129 -0.57 -5.22 3.89
CA MET A 129 0.40 -5.97 3.10
C MET A 129 0.48 -5.44 1.66
N THR A 130 -0.67 -5.15 1.03
CA THR A 130 -0.73 -4.60 -0.33
C THR A 130 -0.16 -3.17 -0.38
N TYR A 131 -0.45 -2.33 0.61
CA TYR A 131 0.09 -0.97 0.69
C TYR A 131 1.63 -1.00 0.75
N ILE A 132 2.19 -1.84 1.61
CA ILE A 132 3.65 -1.98 1.76
C ILE A 132 4.28 -2.61 0.50
N HIS A 133 3.58 -3.53 -0.17
CA HIS A 133 4.01 -4.10 -1.46
C HIS A 133 4.24 -3.00 -2.51
N GLU A 134 3.25 -2.13 -2.68
CA GLU A 134 3.34 -1.04 -3.65
C GLU A 134 4.33 0.06 -3.21
N ALA A 135 4.45 0.32 -1.91
CA ALA A 135 5.46 1.23 -1.37
C ALA A 135 6.89 0.70 -1.64
N ALA A 136 7.12 -0.61 -1.57
CA ALA A 136 8.39 -1.20 -1.94
C ALA A 136 8.73 -0.98 -3.42
N HIS A 137 7.75 -1.06 -4.33
CA HIS A 137 7.98 -0.70 -5.75
C HIS A 137 8.40 0.77 -5.89
N LEU A 138 7.75 1.67 -5.15
CA LEU A 138 8.12 3.08 -5.12
C LEU A 138 9.58 3.24 -4.67
N LEU A 139 9.96 2.74 -3.50
CA LEU A 139 11.31 2.96 -2.95
C LEU A 139 12.41 2.39 -3.85
N VAL A 140 12.18 1.23 -4.46
CA VAL A 140 13.14 0.67 -5.42
C VAL A 140 13.23 1.54 -6.67
N TRP A 141 12.11 2.03 -7.20
CA TRP A 141 12.08 2.94 -8.34
C TRP A 141 12.80 4.28 -8.07
N LEU A 142 12.75 4.77 -6.82
CA LEU A 142 13.49 5.97 -6.39
C LEU A 142 15.00 5.79 -6.46
N GLN A 143 15.48 4.58 -6.18
CA GLN A 143 16.90 4.26 -6.13
C GLN A 143 17.47 3.83 -7.48
N LYS A 144 16.69 3.10 -8.29
CA LYS A 144 17.15 2.50 -9.55
C LYS A 144 16.12 2.68 -10.68
N LYS A 145 16.60 3.11 -11.85
CA LYS A 145 15.76 3.31 -13.06
C LYS A 145 15.19 2.03 -13.67
N ARG A 146 15.91 0.90 -13.56
CA ARG A 146 15.56 -0.37 -14.20
C ARG A 146 15.87 -1.50 -13.24
N VAL A 147 14.83 -2.08 -12.67
CA VAL A 147 14.89 -3.29 -11.85
C VAL A 147 13.86 -4.27 -12.37
N LYS A 148 14.13 -5.56 -12.20
CA LYS A 148 13.10 -6.57 -12.46
C LYS A 148 11.97 -6.39 -11.43
N PRO A 149 10.69 -6.35 -11.85
CA PRO A 149 9.58 -6.40 -10.93
C PRO A 149 9.74 -7.60 -10.00
N HIS A 150 9.61 -7.37 -8.69
CA HIS A 150 9.74 -8.39 -7.67
C HIS A 150 11.09 -9.14 -7.64
N GLY A 151 12.14 -8.51 -8.22
CA GLY A 151 13.52 -8.99 -8.17
C GLY A 151 14.17 -8.82 -6.78
N ALA A 152 15.46 -9.12 -6.68
CA ALA A 152 16.18 -9.13 -5.40
C ALA A 152 16.10 -7.79 -4.65
N GLU A 153 16.20 -6.66 -5.36
CA GLU A 153 16.06 -5.34 -4.76
C GLU A 153 14.68 -5.10 -4.15
N TRP A 154 13.64 -5.51 -4.87
CA TRP A 154 12.26 -5.40 -4.37
C TRP A 154 12.02 -6.33 -3.20
N GLN A 155 12.48 -7.59 -3.26
CA GLN A 155 12.32 -8.54 -2.16
C GLN A 155 13.02 -8.04 -0.89
N LEU A 156 14.23 -7.49 -1.02
CA LEU A 156 14.97 -6.92 0.09
C LEU A 156 14.26 -5.68 0.67
N CYS A 157 13.82 -4.76 -0.20
CA CYS A 157 13.09 -3.58 0.24
C CYS A 157 11.77 -3.95 0.94
N TYR A 158 11.01 -4.86 0.34
CA TYR A 158 9.72 -5.30 0.88
C TYR A 158 9.87 -5.98 2.24
N ARG A 159 10.86 -6.88 2.41
CA ARG A 159 11.19 -7.46 3.73
C ARG A 159 11.48 -6.38 4.77
N ARG A 160 12.35 -5.42 4.45
CA ARG A 160 12.73 -4.33 5.36
C ARG A 160 11.53 -3.47 5.78
N LEU A 161 10.63 -3.16 4.84
CA LEU A 161 9.44 -2.38 5.14
C LEU A 161 8.42 -3.16 5.98
N MET A 162 8.36 -4.49 5.83
CA MET A 162 7.45 -5.35 6.58
C MET A 162 7.96 -5.69 7.98
N GLU A 163 9.28 -5.76 8.19
CA GLU A 163 9.91 -6.14 9.45
C GLU A 163 9.34 -5.43 10.71
N PRO A 164 9.20 -4.09 10.76
CA PRO A 164 8.64 -3.41 11.94
C PRO A 164 7.14 -3.67 12.16
N LEU A 165 6.45 -4.24 11.17
CA LEU A 165 5.02 -4.59 11.21
C LEU A 165 4.79 -6.05 11.65
N LEU A 166 5.82 -6.89 11.71
CA LEU A 166 5.69 -8.32 12.08
C LEU A 166 5.58 -8.51 13.60
N LYS A 167 4.46 -8.04 14.15
CA LYS A 167 4.12 -8.09 15.58
C LYS A 167 2.73 -8.68 15.78
N GLU A 168 2.49 -9.29 16.94
CA GLU A 168 1.22 -9.98 17.25
C GLU A 168 0.01 -9.04 17.30
N ASP A 169 0.21 -7.77 17.65
CA ASP A 169 -0.84 -6.75 17.68
C ASP A 169 -1.28 -6.26 16.28
N ILE A 170 -0.47 -6.54 15.25
CA ILE A 170 -0.78 -6.24 13.84
C ILE A 170 -1.22 -7.50 13.10
N PHE A 171 -0.48 -8.59 13.26
CA PHE A 171 -0.78 -9.90 12.70
C PHE A 171 -0.83 -10.91 13.86
N PRO A 172 -2.00 -11.39 14.30
CA PRO A 172 -2.07 -12.37 15.39
C PRO A 172 -1.61 -13.76 14.92
N GLU A 173 -1.25 -14.66 15.84
CA GLU A 173 -0.98 -16.05 15.47
C GLU A 173 -2.27 -16.79 15.05
N PRO A 174 -2.20 -17.74 14.09
CA PRO A 174 -1.00 -18.28 13.43
C PRO A 174 -0.50 -17.46 12.21
N LEU A 175 -1.10 -16.30 11.92
CA LEU A 175 -0.78 -15.50 10.74
C LEU A 175 0.61 -14.89 10.80
N LEU A 176 1.07 -14.44 11.98
CA LEU A 176 2.40 -13.88 12.16
C LEU A 176 3.51 -14.86 11.76
N SER A 177 3.46 -16.07 12.28
CA SER A 177 4.42 -17.12 11.95
C SER A 177 4.43 -17.39 10.44
N ARG A 178 3.25 -17.53 9.83
CA ARG A 178 3.18 -17.78 8.39
C ARG A 178 3.64 -16.59 7.53
N MET A 179 3.44 -15.36 8.00
CA MET A 179 3.93 -14.14 7.37
C MET A 179 5.46 -14.06 7.39
N LYS A 180 6.10 -14.42 8.52
CA LYS A 180 7.57 -14.49 8.62
C LYS A 180 8.16 -15.47 7.58
N GLU A 181 7.57 -16.66 7.47
CA GLU A 181 7.97 -17.65 6.47
C GLU A 181 7.77 -17.16 5.04
N HIS A 182 6.60 -16.58 4.74
CA HIS A 182 6.30 -16.01 3.42
C HIS A 182 7.32 -14.95 3.01
N LEU A 183 7.71 -14.09 3.96
CA LEU A 183 8.61 -12.97 3.71
C LEU A 183 10.07 -13.40 3.60
N ASN A 184 10.48 -14.60 4.03
CA ASN A 184 11.83 -15.11 3.74
C ASN A 184 12.07 -15.18 2.23
N LYS A 185 11.05 -15.57 1.45
CA LYS A 185 11.08 -15.58 -0.01
C LYS A 185 9.81 -14.93 -0.57
N PRO A 186 9.73 -13.59 -0.56
CA PRO A 186 8.51 -12.88 -0.92
C PRO A 186 8.08 -13.20 -2.34
N LYS A 187 6.84 -13.65 -2.50
CA LYS A 187 6.24 -13.86 -3.82
C LYS A 187 5.77 -12.52 -4.39
N ALA A 188 5.60 -12.47 -5.71
CA ALA A 188 5.05 -11.31 -6.39
C ALA A 188 3.61 -10.95 -5.95
N SER A 189 2.92 -11.88 -5.29
CA SER A 189 1.58 -11.69 -4.75
C SER A 189 1.31 -12.68 -3.63
N CYS A 190 0.71 -12.23 -2.52
CA CYS A 190 0.24 -13.10 -1.44
C CYS A 190 -0.83 -14.09 -1.92
N TYR A 191 -1.63 -13.74 -2.94
CA TYR A 191 -2.67 -14.60 -3.52
C TYR A 191 -2.13 -15.86 -4.22
N THR A 192 -0.82 -15.99 -4.38
CA THR A 192 -0.16 -17.21 -4.89
C THR A 192 0.35 -18.12 -3.77
N ASP A 193 0.01 -17.78 -2.53
CA ASP A 193 0.33 -18.52 -1.33
C ASP A 193 -0.96 -19.00 -0.68
N ASP A 194 -1.43 -20.17 -1.11
CA ASP A 194 -2.74 -20.72 -0.73
C ASP A 194 -2.88 -20.89 0.80
N GLU A 195 -1.80 -21.30 1.47
CA GLU A 195 -1.77 -21.49 2.92
C GLU A 195 -1.83 -20.16 3.67
N LEU A 196 -1.05 -19.17 3.24
CA LEU A 196 -1.11 -17.83 3.80
C LEU A 196 -2.51 -17.22 3.63
N MET A 197 -3.11 -17.38 2.45
CA MET A 197 -4.47 -16.89 2.18
C MET A 197 -5.53 -17.61 3.00
N LYS A 198 -5.35 -18.90 3.28
CA LYS A 198 -6.23 -19.66 4.17
C LYS A 198 -6.18 -19.09 5.59
N ILE A 199 -4.98 -18.83 6.12
CA ILE A 199 -4.81 -18.29 7.47
C ILE A 199 -5.35 -16.85 7.56
N PHE A 200 -5.09 -16.00 6.56
CA PHE A 200 -5.69 -14.66 6.49
C PHE A 200 -7.21 -14.71 6.64
N ARG A 201 -7.89 -15.64 5.96
CA ARG A 201 -9.34 -15.80 6.06
C ARG A 201 -9.79 -16.26 7.43
N GLN A 202 -9.07 -17.18 8.07
CA GLN A 202 -9.39 -17.65 9.42
C GLN A 202 -9.30 -16.51 10.43
N VAL A 203 -8.30 -15.63 10.29
CA VAL A 203 -8.08 -14.50 11.19
C VAL A 203 -9.03 -13.32 10.90
N GLU A 204 -9.20 -12.94 9.63
CA GLU A 204 -9.97 -11.75 9.25
C GLU A 204 -11.46 -12.02 9.06
N THR A 205 -11.85 -13.28 8.85
CA THR A 205 -13.24 -13.72 8.65
C THR A 205 -13.54 -15.02 9.42
N PRO A 206 -13.37 -15.06 10.75
CA PRO A 206 -13.48 -16.28 11.56
C PRO A 206 -14.87 -16.94 11.53
N HIS A 207 -15.91 -16.19 11.17
CA HIS A 207 -17.30 -16.68 11.08
C HIS A 207 -17.73 -17.05 9.66
N ALA A 208 -16.86 -16.88 8.67
CA ALA A 208 -17.13 -17.43 7.34
C ALA A 208 -16.88 -18.95 7.39
N ASN A 209 -17.78 -19.74 6.79
CA ASN A 209 -17.51 -21.13 6.41
C ASN A 209 -17.08 -21.14 4.94
N PRO A 210 -15.82 -20.79 4.60
CA PRO A 210 -15.37 -20.75 3.23
C PRO A 210 -15.35 -22.18 2.67
N VAL A 211 -16.14 -22.42 1.62
CA VAL A 211 -16.07 -23.66 0.86
C VAL A 211 -15.05 -23.49 -0.25
N TYR A 212 -14.04 -24.35 -0.29
CA TYR A 212 -13.04 -24.35 -1.34
C TYR A 212 -13.41 -25.34 -2.44
N VAL A 213 -12.85 -25.15 -3.63
CA VAL A 213 -13.01 -26.12 -4.72
C VAL A 213 -12.46 -27.49 -4.32
N SER A 214 -11.42 -27.56 -3.47
CA SER A 214 -10.93 -28.83 -2.89
C SER A 214 -12.02 -29.60 -2.13
N ASP A 215 -12.89 -28.90 -1.42
CA ASP A 215 -13.83 -29.48 -0.46
C ASP A 215 -15.08 -30.04 -1.15
N LEU A 216 -15.31 -29.67 -2.41
CA LEU A 216 -16.44 -30.14 -3.18
C LEU A 216 -16.24 -31.57 -3.69
N PRO A 217 -17.26 -32.45 -3.65
CA PRO A 217 -17.23 -33.71 -4.39
C PRO A 217 -17.06 -33.49 -5.90
N ILE A 218 -16.46 -34.47 -6.59
CA ILE A 218 -16.47 -34.50 -8.07
C ILE A 218 -17.94 -34.52 -8.54
N GLY A 219 -18.24 -33.78 -9.61
CA GLY A 219 -19.60 -33.62 -10.14
C GLY A 219 -20.36 -32.42 -9.56
N SER A 220 -19.94 -31.87 -8.40
CA SER A 220 -20.60 -30.72 -7.78
C SER A 220 -20.64 -29.50 -8.70
N ILE A 221 -21.77 -28.78 -8.68
CA ILE A 221 -21.94 -27.51 -9.39
C ILE A 221 -21.66 -26.36 -8.42
N PHE A 222 -20.81 -25.43 -8.81
CA PHE A 222 -20.40 -24.34 -7.96
C PHE A 222 -20.20 -23.03 -8.72
N LYS A 223 -20.39 -21.91 -8.03
CA LYS A 223 -20.22 -20.58 -8.56
C LYS A 223 -18.84 -20.04 -8.21
N LEU A 224 -18.13 -19.54 -9.21
CA LEU A 224 -16.84 -18.90 -9.07
C LEU A 224 -16.74 -17.73 -10.05
N GLN A 225 -16.42 -16.54 -9.57
CA GLN A 225 -16.30 -15.32 -10.38
C GLN A 225 -17.57 -15.03 -11.19
N ASN A 226 -18.75 -15.24 -10.59
CA ASN A 226 -20.06 -15.08 -11.23
C ASN A 226 -20.33 -16.01 -12.42
N ARG A 227 -19.64 -17.16 -12.49
CA ARG A 227 -19.85 -18.22 -13.49
C ARG A 227 -20.07 -19.54 -12.77
N TRP A 228 -20.93 -20.38 -13.32
CA TRP A 228 -21.21 -21.71 -12.78
C TRP A 228 -20.31 -22.75 -13.43
N PHE A 229 -19.69 -23.59 -12.63
CA PHE A 229 -18.77 -24.65 -13.02
C PHE A 229 -19.21 -25.98 -12.42
N GLN A 230 -18.97 -27.06 -13.16
CA GLN A 230 -19.04 -28.42 -12.64
C GLN A 230 -17.61 -28.90 -12.35
N LYS A 231 -17.36 -29.37 -11.12
CA LYS A 231 -16.06 -29.92 -10.72
C LYS A 231 -15.84 -31.28 -11.38
N GLY A 232 -14.71 -31.45 -12.05
CA GLY A 232 -14.23 -32.74 -12.54
C GLY A 232 -13.03 -33.22 -11.74
N GLU A 233 -12.16 -33.98 -12.40
CA GLU A 233 -10.97 -34.58 -11.78
C GLU A 233 -9.98 -33.52 -11.25
N VAL A 234 -9.29 -33.88 -10.17
CA VAL A 234 -8.29 -33.02 -9.53
C VAL A 234 -6.90 -33.54 -9.84
N ALA A 235 -6.06 -32.66 -10.38
CA ALA A 235 -4.65 -32.89 -10.62
C ALA A 235 -3.80 -31.97 -9.72
N ARG A 236 -3.19 -32.54 -8.68
CA ARG A 236 -2.35 -31.84 -7.69
C ARG A 236 -3.11 -30.69 -7.01
N THR A 237 -2.81 -29.44 -7.39
CA THR A 237 -3.42 -28.22 -6.83
C THR A 237 -4.50 -27.62 -7.71
N ARG A 238 -4.91 -28.31 -8.78
CA ARG A 238 -5.86 -27.80 -9.78
C ARG A 238 -6.99 -28.80 -10.08
N ALA A 239 -8.22 -28.31 -10.20
CA ALA A 239 -9.39 -29.08 -10.62
C ALA A 239 -9.75 -28.78 -12.08
N HIS A 240 -9.97 -29.81 -12.87
CA HIS A 240 -10.53 -29.69 -14.22
C HIS A 240 -12.03 -29.46 -14.10
N CYS A 241 -12.50 -28.28 -14.50
CA CYS A 241 -13.89 -27.88 -14.37
C CYS A 241 -14.50 -27.57 -15.74
N VAL A 242 -15.80 -27.77 -15.88
CA VAL A 242 -16.56 -27.38 -17.09
C VAL A 242 -17.48 -26.23 -16.73
N GLU A 243 -17.44 -25.12 -17.47
CA GLU A 243 -18.43 -24.07 -17.27
C GLU A 243 -19.81 -24.55 -17.75
N VAL A 244 -20.81 -24.46 -16.88
CA VAL A 244 -22.17 -24.96 -17.14
C VAL A 244 -22.78 -24.33 -18.40
N LYS A 245 -22.63 -23.00 -18.57
CA LYS A 245 -23.24 -22.24 -19.66
C LYS A 245 -22.58 -22.49 -21.02
N SER A 246 -21.25 -22.42 -21.10
CA SER A 246 -20.52 -22.52 -22.38
C SER A 246 -20.02 -23.92 -22.72
N LYS A 247 -20.07 -24.85 -21.75
CA LYS A 247 -19.47 -26.20 -21.83
C LYS A 247 -17.96 -26.21 -22.06
N ARG A 248 -17.28 -25.07 -21.93
CA ARG A 248 -15.81 -24.99 -22.07
C ARG A 248 -15.11 -25.54 -20.83
N LYS A 249 -13.97 -26.18 -21.05
CA LYS A 249 -13.09 -26.72 -19.99
C LYS A 249 -12.18 -25.63 -19.42
N TYR A 250 -11.99 -25.65 -18.11
CA TYR A 250 -11.16 -24.73 -17.34
C TYR A 250 -10.35 -25.49 -16.30
N VAL A 251 -9.22 -24.90 -15.89
CA VAL A 251 -8.39 -25.41 -14.80
C VAL A 251 -8.47 -24.43 -13.65
N VAL A 252 -9.15 -24.82 -12.57
CA VAL A 252 -9.44 -23.97 -11.41
C VAL A 252 -8.49 -24.35 -10.26
N SER A 253 -8.02 -23.38 -9.48
CA SER A 253 -7.23 -23.69 -8.27
C SER A 253 -8.08 -24.45 -7.26
N CYS A 254 -7.55 -25.51 -6.65
CA CYS A 254 -8.22 -26.19 -5.54
C CYS A 254 -8.40 -25.26 -4.34
N GLY A 255 -7.48 -24.31 -4.14
CA GLY A 255 -7.59 -23.24 -3.15
C GLY A 255 -8.54 -22.09 -3.53
N ALA A 256 -9.22 -22.17 -4.67
CA ALA A 256 -10.21 -21.16 -5.04
C ALA A 256 -11.43 -21.23 -4.13
N LEU A 257 -11.88 -20.07 -3.66
CA LEU A 257 -13.09 -19.93 -2.84
C LEU A 257 -14.33 -20.02 -3.72
N VAL A 258 -15.28 -20.83 -3.29
CA VAL A 258 -16.58 -20.98 -3.93
C VAL A 258 -17.54 -19.92 -3.41
N GLU A 259 -18.26 -19.27 -4.32
CA GLU A 259 -19.29 -18.27 -3.97
C GLU A 259 -20.59 -18.95 -3.53
N GLU A 260 -21.02 -19.98 -4.26
CA GLU A 260 -22.24 -20.75 -4.02
C GLU A 260 -22.04 -22.20 -4.48
N VAL A 261 -22.70 -23.16 -3.81
CA VAL A 261 -22.64 -24.58 -4.18
C VAL A 261 -24.06 -25.09 -4.40
N GLN A 262 -24.27 -25.76 -5.53
CA GLN A 262 -25.39 -26.65 -5.74
C GLN A 262 -24.86 -28.08 -5.62
N LEU A 263 -25.10 -28.68 -4.45
CA LEU A 263 -24.87 -30.10 -4.27
C LEU A 263 -25.87 -30.83 -5.15
N SER A 264 -25.40 -31.44 -6.23
CA SER A 264 -26.23 -32.35 -7.00
C SER A 264 -26.39 -33.61 -6.16
N LEU A 265 -27.57 -33.81 -5.59
CA LEU A 265 -27.99 -35.09 -5.04
C LEU A 265 -28.17 -36.05 -6.22
N PHE A 266 -27.11 -36.78 -6.56
CA PHE A 266 -27.21 -37.97 -7.40
C PHE A 266 -26.32 -39.05 -6.79
#